data_AF-A0AAD9ENJ8-F1
#
_entry.id   AF-A0AAD9ENJ8-F1
#
_cell.length_a   1.000
_cell.length_b   1.000
_cell.length_c   1.000
_cell.angle_alpha   90.00
_cell.angle_beta   90.00
_cell.angle_gamma   90.00
#
_symmetry.space_group_name_H-M   'P 1'
#
loop_
_entity.id
_entity.type
_entity.pdbx_description
1 polymer ?
#
loop_
_entity_poly.entity_id
_entity_poly.type
_entity_poly.pdbx_seq_one_letter_code
_entity_poly.pdbx_strand_id
1 'polypeptide(L)'
;MTSAGFNVTSSLTLVGFSSLSGHSSLLFFVFLLLYLFVLFSDSLVIYIICSQRALHRPMFTFVASFLLNSLTASTLIYPKIMSDLLLSGAGLVQVSRTLCLCQGFFVSSLGGASFMLLSAMAFDRYLSICYPMHYAVL
;
A
#
# COMPACT_ATOMS: atom_id res chain seq x y z
N MET A 1 16.16 32.64 -19.49
CA MET A 1 15.43 33.46 -18.50
C MET A 1 14.02 33.68 -19.02
N THR A 2 13.02 33.33 -18.21
CA THR A 2 11.57 33.70 -18.26
C THR A 2 10.78 33.28 -19.52
N SER A 3 9.56 32.75 -19.45
CA SER A 3 8.51 32.86 -18.44
C SER A 3 7.57 31.65 -18.50
N ALA A 4 7.04 31.32 -17.32
CA ALA A 4 6.06 30.28 -17.09
C ALA A 4 4.75 30.57 -17.83
N GLY A 5 4.41 29.72 -18.81
CA GLY A 5 3.06 29.56 -19.34
C GLY A 5 2.39 28.36 -18.68
N PHE A 6 1.78 28.57 -17.53
CA PHE A 6 0.95 27.57 -16.84
C PHE A 6 -0.37 27.39 -17.61
N ASN A 7 -0.35 26.61 -18.70
CA ASN A 7 -1.57 26.25 -19.41
C ASN A 7 -2.30 25.14 -18.67
N VAL A 8 -3.39 25.53 -18.02
CA VAL A 8 -4.35 24.69 -17.28
C VAL A 8 -5.19 23.89 -18.29
N THR A 9 -4.62 22.83 -18.83
CA THR A 9 -5.32 21.81 -19.62
C THR A 9 -4.75 20.44 -19.25
N SER A 10 -4.81 20.13 -17.95
CA SER A 10 -4.06 19.04 -17.32
C SER A 10 -4.78 17.69 -17.37
N SER A 11 -5.06 17.19 -18.58
CA SER A 11 -5.42 15.78 -18.79
C SER A 11 -4.16 14.97 -19.05
N LEU A 12 -3.69 14.22 -18.04
CA LEU A 12 -2.57 13.29 -18.18
C LEU A 12 -3.12 11.98 -18.72
N THR A 13 -2.96 11.75 -20.02
CA THR A 13 -3.39 10.52 -20.68
C THR A 13 -2.32 9.45 -20.47
N LEU A 14 -2.63 8.39 -19.72
CA LEU A 14 -1.78 7.21 -19.63
C LEU A 14 -1.87 6.41 -20.94
N VAL A 15 -1.07 6.79 -21.93
CA VAL A 15 -0.99 6.09 -23.23
C VAL A 15 -0.51 4.63 -23.08
N GLY A 16 0.15 4.28 -21.97
CA GLY A 16 0.59 2.90 -21.70
C GLY A 16 -0.54 1.90 -21.46
N PHE A 17 -1.71 2.35 -21.02
CA PHE A 17 -2.84 1.46 -20.69
C PHE A 17 -3.70 1.06 -21.89
N SER A 18 -3.66 1.82 -22.99
CA SER A 18 -4.44 1.53 -24.19
C SER A 18 -3.95 0.29 -24.94
N SER A 19 -2.66 -0.04 -24.87
CA SER A 19 -2.12 -1.31 -25.42
C SER A 19 -2.53 -2.55 -24.63
N LEU A 20 -2.93 -2.38 -23.36
CA LEU A 20 -3.36 -3.47 -22.48
C LEU A 20 -4.85 -3.80 -22.60
N SER A 21 -5.60 -3.00 -23.37
CA SER A 21 -7.06 -3.13 -23.54
C SER A 21 -7.50 -4.51 -24.02
N GLY A 22 -6.68 -5.20 -24.83
CA GLY A 22 -6.97 -6.56 -25.30
C GLY A 22 -6.97 -7.64 -24.22
N HIS A 23 -6.36 -7.40 -23.05
CA HIS A 23 -6.30 -8.33 -21.91
C HIS A 23 -6.84 -7.73 -20.60
N SER A 24 -7.57 -6.59 -20.67
CA SER A 24 -8.09 -5.90 -19.48
C SER A 24 -8.95 -6.81 -18.59
N SER A 25 -9.72 -7.74 -19.15
CA SER A 25 -10.53 -8.68 -18.36
C SER A 25 -9.67 -9.62 -17.50
N LEU A 26 -8.63 -10.22 -18.07
CA LEU A 26 -7.73 -11.12 -17.33
C LEU A 26 -6.97 -10.36 -16.25
N LEU A 27 -6.46 -9.16 -16.56
CA LEU A 27 -5.78 -8.33 -15.59
C LEU A 27 -6.69 -7.91 -14.44
N PHE A 28 -7.96 -7.58 -14.73
CA PHE A 28 -8.95 -7.29 -13.71
C PHE A 28 -9.11 -8.46 -12.74
N PHE A 29 -9.27 -9.69 -13.25
CA PHE A 29 -9.36 -10.89 -12.40
C PHE A 29 -8.08 -11.13 -11.60
N VAL A 30 -6.90 -10.96 -12.19
CA VAL A 30 -5.62 -11.11 -11.50
C VAL A 30 -5.47 -10.10 -10.36
N PHE A 31 -5.74 -8.82 -10.62
CA PHE A 31 -5.70 -7.78 -9.58
C PHE A 31 -6.75 -8.03 -8.48
N LEU A 32 -7.94 -8.49 -8.85
CA LEU A 32 -8.98 -8.85 -7.88
C LEU A 32 -8.54 -10.02 -6.99
N LEU A 33 -7.95 -11.06 -7.57
CA LEU A 33 -7.43 -12.20 -6.82
C LEU A 33 -6.27 -11.80 -5.91
N LEU A 34 -5.34 -10.97 -6.39
CA LEU A 34 -4.25 -10.44 -5.57
C LEU A 34 -4.80 -9.59 -4.42
N TYR A 35 -5.81 -8.76 -4.66
CA TYR A 35 -6.46 -7.98 -3.62
C TYR A 35 -7.06 -8.86 -2.52
N LEU A 36 -7.85 -9.86 -2.91
CA LEU A 36 -8.43 -10.82 -1.96
C LEU A 36 -7.36 -11.61 -1.22
N PHE A 37 -6.29 -12.01 -1.89
CA PHE A 37 -5.18 -12.72 -1.28
C PHE A 37 -4.45 -11.88 -0.24
N VAL A 38 -4.19 -10.60 -0.53
CA VAL A 38 -3.59 -9.66 0.43
C VAL A 38 -4.52 -9.46 1.62
N LEU A 39 -5.80 -9.16 1.39
CA LEU A 39 -6.80 -9.02 2.46
C LEU A 39 -6.89 -10.27 3.34
N PHE A 40 -6.93 -11.45 2.73
CA PHE A 40 -6.98 -12.71 3.44
C PHE A 40 -5.71 -12.94 4.26
N SER A 41 -4.53 -12.68 3.68
CA SER A 41 -3.25 -12.85 4.35
C SER A 41 -3.10 -11.90 5.55
N ASP A 42 -3.39 -10.61 5.36
CA ASP A 42 -3.37 -9.62 6.43
C ASP A 42 -4.37 -9.98 7.54
N SER A 43 -5.60 -10.35 7.18
CA SER A 43 -6.65 -10.73 8.14
C SER A 43 -6.31 -12.03 8.90
N LEU A 44 -5.70 -13.01 8.22
CA LEU A 44 -5.25 -14.25 8.84
C LEU A 44 -4.17 -13.97 9.89
N VAL A 45 -3.22 -13.08 9.58
CA VAL A 45 -2.19 -12.66 10.53
C VAL A 45 -2.84 -11.97 11.74
N ILE A 46 -3.79 -11.04 11.53
CA ILE A 46 -4.56 -10.43 12.64
C ILE A 46 -5.26 -11.50 13.48
N TYR A 47 -5.92 -12.46 12.82
CA TYR A 47 -6.65 -13.53 13.51
C TYR A 47 -5.72 -14.38 14.37
N ILE A 48 -4.55 -14.78 13.85
CA ILE A 48 -3.55 -15.54 14.59
C ILE A 48 -3.07 -14.75 15.81
N ILE A 49 -2.81 -13.45 15.64
CA ILE A 49 -2.40 -12.54 16.72
C ILE A 49 -3.49 -12.45 17.80
N CYS A 50 -4.75 -12.24 17.41
CA CYS A 50 -5.87 -12.15 18.35
C CYS A 50 -6.16 -13.48 19.06
N SER A 51 -6.01 -14.60 18.36
CA SER A 51 -6.24 -15.94 18.90
C SER A 51 -5.19 -16.30 19.96
N GLN A 52 -3.96 -15.84 19.78
CA GLN A 52 -2.94 -15.89 20.81
C GLN A 52 -3.06 -14.69 21.75
N ARG A 53 -3.89 -14.81 22.81
CA ARG A 53 -3.94 -13.87 23.96
C ARG A 53 -2.61 -13.75 24.74
N ALA A 54 -1.55 -14.38 24.26
CA ALA A 54 -0.29 -14.49 24.95
C ALA A 54 0.61 -13.31 24.56
N LEU A 55 0.87 -12.48 25.58
CA LEU A 55 1.96 -11.50 25.68
C LEU A 55 1.69 -10.13 25.05
N HIS A 56 1.29 -9.21 25.93
CA HIS A 56 1.44 -7.76 25.86
C HIS A 56 2.92 -7.40 25.56
N ARG A 57 3.37 -7.64 24.32
CA ARG A 57 4.73 -7.44 23.85
C ARG A 57 4.72 -6.33 22.79
N PRO A 58 5.71 -5.40 22.81
CA PRO A 58 5.82 -4.29 21.85
C PRO A 58 5.71 -4.74 20.38
N MET A 59 6.21 -5.95 20.09
CA MET A 59 6.21 -6.56 18.76
C MET A 59 4.81 -6.59 18.10
N PHE A 60 3.74 -6.89 18.84
CA PHE A 60 2.40 -6.99 18.25
C PHE A 60 1.83 -5.63 17.83
N THR A 61 2.19 -4.55 18.53
CA THR A 61 1.79 -3.19 18.16
C THR A 61 2.44 -2.76 16.83
N PHE A 62 3.71 -3.13 16.60
CA PHE A 62 4.39 -2.90 15.32
C PHE A 62 3.75 -3.72 14.19
N VAL A 63 3.41 -4.97 14.46
CA VAL A 63 2.74 -5.82 13.46
C VAL A 63 1.35 -5.25 13.13
N ALA A 64 0.54 -4.85 14.12
CA ALA A 64 -0.74 -4.21 13.87
C ALA A 64 -0.60 -2.94 13.00
N SER A 65 0.39 -2.10 13.30
CA SER A 65 0.70 -0.91 12.48
C SER A 65 1.13 -1.27 11.05
N PHE A 66 1.90 -2.34 10.89
CA PHE A 66 2.33 -2.83 9.57
C PHE A 66 1.15 -3.34 8.75
N LEU A 67 0.23 -4.08 9.36
CA LEU A 67 -0.99 -4.58 8.70
C LEU A 67 -1.94 -3.43 8.33
N LEU A 68 -2.08 -2.40 9.19
CA LEU A 68 -2.82 -1.18 8.84
C LEU A 68 -2.18 -0.44 7.66
N ASN A 69 -0.85 -0.39 7.59
CA ASN A 69 -0.12 0.19 6.47
C ASN A 69 -0.33 -0.62 5.18
N SER A 70 -0.36 -1.96 5.27
CA SER A 70 -0.68 -2.86 4.14
C SER A 70 -2.10 -2.64 3.61
N LEU A 71 -3.09 -2.56 4.52
CA LEU A 71 -4.49 -2.32 4.16
C LEU A 71 -4.70 -0.95 3.51
N THR A 72 -4.07 0.09 4.04
CA THR A 72 -4.15 1.45 3.47
C THR A 72 -3.44 1.52 2.11
N ALA A 73 -2.27 0.91 1.96
CA ALA A 73 -1.58 0.80 0.67
C ALA A 73 -2.43 0.06 -0.37
N SER A 74 -3.00 -1.08 0.01
CA SER A 74 -3.90 -1.86 -0.85
C SER A 74 -5.12 -1.02 -1.27
N THR A 75 -5.75 -0.33 -0.33
CA THR A 75 -6.92 0.53 -0.60
C THR A 75 -6.58 1.73 -1.49
N LEU A 76 -5.33 2.18 -1.57
CA LEU A 76 -4.94 3.27 -2.49
C LEU A 76 -4.55 2.77 -3.88
N ILE A 77 -3.92 1.58 -3.95
CA ILE A 77 -3.38 1.02 -5.19
C ILE A 77 -4.48 0.31 -5.99
N TYR A 78 -5.26 -0.57 -5.35
CA TYR A 78 -6.24 -1.42 -6.04
C TYR A 78 -7.41 -0.66 -6.69
N PRO A 79 -8.13 0.27 -6.02
CA PRO A 79 -9.24 0.96 -6.68
C PRO A 79 -8.76 1.90 -7.78
N LYS A 80 -7.50 2.37 -7.74
CA LYS A 80 -6.89 3.13 -8.82
C LYS A 80 -6.58 2.26 -10.03
N ILE A 81 -6.01 1.08 -9.82
CA ILE A 81 -5.76 0.14 -10.92
C ILE A 81 -7.08 -0.36 -11.52
N MET A 82 -8.07 -0.68 -10.68
CA MET A 82 -9.39 -1.11 -11.16
C MET A 82 -10.11 0.01 -11.92
N SER A 83 -10.10 1.25 -11.42
CA SER A 83 -10.73 2.37 -12.13
C SER A 83 -10.02 2.70 -13.44
N ASP A 84 -8.70 2.59 -13.48
CA ASP A 84 -7.91 2.78 -14.70
C ASP A 84 -8.21 1.70 -15.76
N LEU A 85 -8.31 0.42 -15.34
CA LEU A 85 -8.73 -0.68 -16.23
C LEU A 85 -10.15 -0.48 -16.79
N LEU A 86 -11.10 -0.04 -15.95
CA LEU A 86 -12.49 0.21 -16.34
C LEU A 86 -12.60 1.39 -17.32
N LEU A 87 -11.89 2.49 -17.06
CA LEU A 87 -11.90 3.66 -17.94
C LEU A 87 -11.12 3.44 -19.24
N SER A 88 -10.13 2.56 -19.26
CA SER A 88 -9.43 2.15 -20.50
C SER A 88 -10.39 1.53 -21.53
N GLY A 89 -11.47 0.87 -21.07
CA GLY A 89 -12.55 0.38 -21.93
C GLY A 89 -13.52 1.46 -22.43
N ALA A 90 -13.58 2.63 -21.78
CA ALA A 90 -14.54 3.71 -22.04
C ALA A 90 -13.92 4.97 -22.67
N GLY A 91 -12.59 5.00 -22.89
CA GLY A 91 -11.95 5.96 -23.79
C GLY A 91 -11.54 7.32 -23.20
N LEU A 92 -11.64 7.58 -21.90
CA LEU A 92 -11.11 8.83 -21.34
C LEU A 92 -10.68 8.72 -19.87
N VAL A 93 -9.48 8.16 -19.62
CA VAL A 93 -8.81 8.28 -18.32
C VAL A 93 -8.29 9.71 -18.18
N GLN A 94 -9.07 10.58 -17.52
CA GLN A 94 -8.60 11.91 -17.10
C GLN A 94 -8.24 11.87 -15.61
N VAL A 95 -6.99 11.54 -15.31
CA VAL A 95 -6.47 11.69 -13.94
C VAL A 95 -6.10 13.16 -13.71
N SER A 96 -6.76 13.80 -12.74
CA SER A 96 -6.39 15.14 -12.30
C SER A 96 -4.98 15.15 -11.72
N ARG A 97 -4.17 16.16 -12.11
CA ARG A 97 -2.77 16.32 -11.69
C ARG A 97 -2.60 16.28 -10.17
N THR A 98 -3.52 16.90 -9.43
CA THR A 98 -3.52 16.89 -7.96
C THR A 98 -3.69 15.48 -7.42
N LEU A 99 -4.60 14.70 -8.01
CA LEU A 99 -4.87 13.32 -7.60
C LEU A 99 -3.66 12.40 -7.84
N CYS A 100 -2.93 12.61 -8.94
CA CYS A 100 -1.70 11.87 -9.25
C CYS A 100 -0.58 12.19 -8.26
N LEU A 101 -0.36 13.47 -7.96
CA LEU A 101 0.65 13.89 -6.98
C LEU A 101 0.32 13.40 -5.57
N CYS A 102 -0.94 13.52 -5.15
CA CYS A 102 -1.40 12.97 -3.88
C CYS A 102 -1.15 11.47 -3.81
N GLN A 103 -1.51 10.71 -4.84
CA GLN A 103 -1.30 9.25 -4.87
C GLN A 103 0.19 8.89 -4.75
N GLY A 104 1.07 9.54 -5.52
CA GLY A 104 2.51 9.29 -5.45
C GLY A 104 3.09 9.62 -4.08
N PHE A 105 2.64 10.71 -3.46
CA PHE A 105 3.04 11.09 -2.10
C PHE A 105 2.60 10.04 -1.07
N PHE A 106 1.34 9.60 -1.09
CA PHE A 106 0.85 8.57 -0.18
C PHE A 106 1.58 7.25 -0.36
N VAL A 107 1.81 6.79 -1.60
CA VAL A 107 2.56 5.55 -1.86
C VAL A 107 3.99 5.64 -1.33
N SER A 108 4.65 6.77 -1.52
CA SER A 108 6.01 7.00 -1.01
C SER A 108 6.05 7.00 0.52
N SER A 109 5.09 7.67 1.15
CA SER A 109 4.97 7.75 2.61
C SER A 109 4.67 6.38 3.23
N LEU A 110 3.70 5.64 2.68
CA LEU A 110 3.35 4.28 3.12
C LEU A 110 4.52 3.31 2.90
N GLY A 111 5.25 3.44 1.79
CA GLY A 111 6.47 2.67 1.55
C GLY A 111 7.53 2.93 2.63
N GLY A 112 7.81 4.20 2.92
CA GLY A 112 8.71 4.60 4.00
C GLY A 112 8.28 4.06 5.37
N ALA A 113 6.99 4.16 5.70
CA ALA A 113 6.42 3.62 6.93
C ALA A 113 6.62 2.10 7.04
N SER A 114 6.39 1.34 5.96
CA SER A 114 6.66 -0.11 5.93
C SER A 114 8.10 -0.45 6.28
N PHE A 115 9.08 0.26 5.69
CA PHE A 115 10.49 0.01 5.98
C PHE A 115 10.88 0.36 7.42
N MET A 116 10.37 1.48 7.93
CA MET A 116 10.60 1.90 9.32
C MET A 116 10.01 0.89 10.30
N LEU A 117 8.79 0.41 10.05
CA LEU A 117 8.13 -0.62 10.88
C LEU A 117 8.89 -1.94 10.83
N LEU A 118 9.35 -2.37 9.65
CA LEU A 118 10.14 -3.59 9.50
C LEU A 118 11.49 -3.48 10.24
N SER A 119 12.15 -2.32 10.13
CA SER A 119 13.38 -2.03 10.88
C SER A 119 13.14 -2.03 12.39
N ALA A 120 12.03 -1.45 12.86
CA ALA A 120 11.66 -1.46 14.27
C ALA A 120 11.41 -2.89 14.78
N MET A 121 10.72 -3.74 14.01
CA MET A 121 10.53 -5.15 14.35
C MET A 121 11.84 -5.93 14.42
N ALA A 122 12.79 -5.67 13.51
CA ALA A 122 14.11 -6.29 13.55
C ALA A 122 14.94 -5.80 14.76
N PHE A 123 14.86 -4.50 15.08
CA PHE A 123 15.55 -3.92 16.22
C PHE A 123 14.99 -4.42 17.56
N ASP A 124 13.67 -4.57 17.66
CA ASP A 124 12.99 -5.17 18.82
C ASP A 124 13.45 -6.61 19.05
N ARG A 125 13.56 -7.41 17.98
CA ARG A 125 14.14 -8.76 18.05
C ARG A 125 15.61 -8.75 18.45
N TYR A 126 16.42 -7.82 17.95
CA TYR A 126 17.82 -7.67 18.35
C TYR A 126 17.95 -7.37 19.84
N LEU A 127 17.18 -6.41 20.37
CA LEU A 127 17.13 -6.08 21.78
C LEU A 127 16.73 -7.28 22.65
N SER A 128 15.74 -8.07 22.21
CA SER A 128 15.29 -9.26 22.94
C SER A 128 16.37 -10.33 23.09
N ILE A 129 17.31 -10.41 22.13
CA ILE A 129 18.43 -11.37 22.12
C ILE A 129 19.62 -10.83 22.92
N CYS A 130 19.99 -9.56 22.70
CA CYS A 130 21.19 -8.97 23.27
C CYS A 130 21.00 -8.50 24.73
N TYR A 131 19.77 -8.16 25.15
CA TYR A 131 19.47 -7.62 26.48
C TYR A 131 18.22 -8.26 27.12
N PRO A 132 18.21 -9.59 27.36
CA PRO A 132 17.02 -10.30 27.84
C PRO A 132 16.54 -9.84 29.23
N MET A 133 17.44 -9.34 30.10
CA MET A 133 17.13 -8.95 31.49
C MET A 133 16.44 -7.58 31.63
N HIS A 134 16.58 -6.67 30.65
CA HIS A 134 15.92 -5.36 30.68
C HIS A 134 14.56 -5.35 29.97
N TYR A 135 14.30 -6.35 29.12
CA TYR A 135 13.07 -6.46 28.34
C TYR A 135 11.86 -6.96 29.17
N ALA A 136 12.10 -7.54 30.36
CA ALA A 136 11.03 -8.02 31.25
C ALA A 136 10.52 -6.96 32.24
N VAL A 137 11.23 -5.83 32.39
CA VAL A 137 10.97 -4.79 33.39
C VAL A 137 10.38 -3.51 32.75
N LEU A 138 10.48 -3.38 31.42
CA LEU A 138 9.85 -2.31 30.62
C LEU A 138 8.55 -2.83 29.98
#